data_AF-A0A955ZG57-F1
#
_entry.id   AF-A0A955ZG57-F1
#
_cell.length_a   1.000
_cell.length_b   1.000
_cell.length_c   1.000
_cell.angle_alpha   90.00
_cell.angle_beta   90.00
_cell.angle_gamma   90.00
#
_symmetry.space_group_name_H-M   'P 1'
#
loop_
_entity.id
_entity.type
_entity.pdbx_description
1 polymer ?
#
loop_
_entity_poly.entity_id
_entity_poly.type
_entity_poly.pdbx_seq_one_letter_code
_entity_poly.pdbx_strand_id
1 'polypeptide(L)'
;MRAVPLLLLSFLAACVVDPKPDESAENCQRICARRTECPGHTSETECQESCVAAHYPSGCADAFEAATCSEIDGTSTSASFTDACYPACSPDGRICQGDTLAACTNSRLVQQDCDYRCKTQGFSYSGVCAATKNGQYTQSGLPECWCE
;
A
#
# COMPACT_ATOMS: atom_id res chain seq x y z
N MET A 1 -3.73 52.33 -9.85
CA MET A 1 -4.28 50.98 -10.09
C MET A 1 -3.13 50.00 -9.92
N ARG A 2 -3.13 49.18 -8.85
CA ARG A 2 -2.06 48.22 -8.55
C ARG A 2 -2.52 46.82 -9.00
N ALA A 3 -1.77 46.20 -9.89
CA ALA A 3 -2.01 44.85 -10.36
C ALA A 3 -1.56 43.85 -9.28
N VAL A 4 -2.44 42.92 -8.92
CA VAL A 4 -2.16 41.79 -8.02
C VAL A 4 -1.78 40.59 -8.90
N PRO A 5 -0.64 39.92 -8.69
CA PRO A 5 -0.31 38.73 -9.45
C PRO A 5 -1.09 37.53 -8.90
N LEU A 6 -1.92 36.93 -9.75
CA LEU A 6 -2.54 35.62 -9.51
C LEU A 6 -1.44 34.55 -9.56
N LEU A 7 -1.10 34.01 -8.39
CA LEU A 7 -0.29 32.81 -8.25
C LEU A 7 -1.10 31.62 -8.79
N LEU A 8 -0.65 31.07 -9.92
CA LEU A 8 -1.07 29.78 -10.43
C LEU A 8 -0.64 28.69 -9.45
N LEU A 9 -1.59 28.16 -8.69
CA LEU A 9 -1.47 26.89 -7.98
C LEU A 9 -1.58 25.76 -9.01
N SER A 10 -0.43 25.26 -9.46
CA SER A 10 -0.34 24.03 -10.24
C SER A 10 -0.69 22.84 -9.35
N PHE A 11 -1.92 22.35 -9.47
CA PHE A 11 -2.34 21.08 -8.87
C PHE A 11 -1.63 19.94 -9.62
N LEU A 12 -0.53 19.42 -9.04
CA LEU A 12 -0.04 18.09 -9.36
C LEU A 12 -1.02 17.07 -8.75
N ALA A 13 -2.13 16.83 -9.45
CA ALA A 13 -2.93 15.65 -9.20
C ALA A 13 -2.13 14.44 -9.68
N ALA A 14 -1.34 13.84 -8.78
CA ALA A 14 -0.88 12.48 -8.98
C ALA A 14 -2.14 11.61 -9.07
N CYS A 15 -2.40 11.07 -10.27
CA CYS A 15 -3.53 10.18 -10.53
C CYS A 15 -3.34 8.89 -9.72
N VAL A 16 -3.82 8.86 -8.48
CA VAL A 16 -4.07 7.63 -7.77
C VAL A 16 -5.43 7.15 -8.27
N VAL A 17 -5.41 6.25 -9.25
CA VAL A 17 -6.62 5.54 -9.68
C VAL A 17 -6.84 4.46 -8.64
N ASP A 18 -7.78 4.69 -7.73
CA ASP A 18 -8.28 3.63 -6.87
C ASP A 18 -8.83 2.51 -7.77
N PRO A 19 -8.30 1.28 -7.69
CA PRO A 19 -8.88 0.16 -8.43
C PRO A 19 -10.32 -0.04 -7.97
N LYS A 20 -11.20 -0.41 -8.89
CA LYS A 20 -12.58 -0.74 -8.53
C LYS A 20 -12.56 -1.91 -7.52
N PRO A 21 -13.48 -1.92 -6.53
CA PRO A 21 -13.52 -2.98 -5.51
C PRO A 21 -13.51 -4.40 -6.10
N ASP A 22 -14.24 -4.60 -7.20
CA ASP A 22 -14.34 -5.90 -7.88
C ASP A 22 -13.01 -6.34 -8.52
N GLU A 23 -12.24 -5.39 -9.04
CA GLU A 23 -10.94 -5.65 -9.67
C GLU A 23 -9.86 -5.98 -8.63
N SER A 24 -9.95 -5.37 -7.44
CA SER A 24 -9.06 -5.69 -6.32
C SER A 24 -9.28 -7.12 -5.81
N ALA A 25 -10.54 -7.55 -5.69
CA ALA A 25 -10.86 -8.91 -5.23
C ALA A 25 -10.38 -9.99 -6.21
N GLU A 26 -10.60 -9.81 -7.52
CA GLU A 26 -10.13 -10.75 -8.54
C GLU A 26 -8.59 -10.82 -8.59
N ASN A 27 -7.91 -9.67 -8.58
CA ASN A 27 -6.45 -9.63 -8.54
C ASN A 27 -5.89 -10.33 -7.29
N CYS A 28 -6.53 -10.13 -6.14
CA CYS A 28 -6.12 -10.81 -4.91
C CYS A 28 -6.36 -12.31 -4.94
N GLN A 29 -7.44 -12.77 -5.56
CA GLN A 29 -7.66 -14.20 -5.76
C GLN A 29 -6.54 -14.81 -6.60
N ARG A 30 -6.13 -14.15 -7.70
CA ARG A 30 -5.03 -14.60 -8.57
C ARG A 30 -3.68 -14.63 -7.84
N ILE A 31 -3.35 -13.53 -7.14
CA ILE A 31 -2.13 -13.42 -6.31
C ILE A 31 -2.08 -14.56 -5.28
N CYS A 32 -3.19 -14.79 -4.58
CA CYS A 32 -3.24 -15.79 -3.51
C CYS A 32 -3.24 -17.22 -4.00
N ALA A 33 -3.95 -17.52 -5.10
CA ALA A 33 -3.87 -18.82 -5.74
C ALA A 33 -2.41 -19.16 -6.09
N ARG A 34 -1.71 -18.23 -6.75
CA ARG A 34 -0.31 -18.42 -7.11
C ARG A 34 0.60 -18.57 -5.90
N ARG A 35 0.38 -17.78 -4.84
CA ARG A 35 1.15 -17.87 -3.60
C ARG A 35 0.97 -19.23 -2.90
N THR A 36 -0.23 -19.80 -2.91
CA THR A 36 -0.49 -21.12 -2.28
C THR A 36 0.14 -22.30 -3.01
N GLU A 37 0.53 -22.14 -4.27
CA GLU A 37 1.29 -23.16 -5.02
C GLU A 37 2.76 -23.24 -4.57
N CYS A 38 3.27 -22.23 -3.89
CA CYS A 38 4.64 -22.16 -3.42
C CYS A 38 4.76 -22.68 -1.96
N PRO A 39 5.87 -23.34 -1.60
CA PRO A 39 6.04 -23.91 -0.27
C PRO A 39 6.19 -22.83 0.81
N GLY A 40 5.59 -23.05 1.99
CA GLY A 40 5.81 -22.20 3.16
C GLY A 40 4.90 -20.98 3.28
N HIS A 41 3.82 -20.90 2.49
CA HIS A 41 2.91 -19.75 2.55
C HIS A 41 1.71 -19.95 3.48
N THR A 42 1.13 -18.80 3.85
CA THR A 42 -0.04 -18.65 4.72
C THR A 42 -1.28 -19.33 4.12
N SER A 43 -2.32 -19.46 4.94
CA SER A 43 -3.62 -19.91 4.43
C SER A 43 -4.14 -18.99 3.31
N GLU A 44 -4.95 -19.54 2.41
CA GLU A 44 -5.55 -18.76 1.32
C GLU A 44 -6.36 -17.57 1.86
N THR A 45 -7.08 -17.78 2.98
CA THR A 45 -7.84 -16.73 3.69
C THR A 45 -6.94 -15.61 4.18
N GLU A 46 -5.87 -15.90 4.92
CA GLU A 46 -4.92 -14.87 5.37
C GLU A 46 -4.28 -14.14 4.20
N CYS A 47 -4.00 -14.85 3.11
CA CYS A 47 -3.48 -14.21 1.92
C CYS A 47 -4.48 -13.20 1.36
N GLN A 48 -5.75 -13.59 1.18
CA GLN A 48 -6.78 -12.73 0.61
C GLN A 48 -6.99 -11.46 1.47
N GLU A 49 -7.08 -11.62 2.79
CA GLU A 49 -7.19 -10.49 3.72
C GLU A 49 -5.99 -9.54 3.60
N SER A 50 -4.78 -10.10 3.58
CA SER A 50 -3.55 -9.31 3.47
C SER A 50 -3.41 -8.61 2.12
N CYS A 51 -3.88 -9.23 1.04
CA CYS A 51 -3.77 -8.71 -0.32
C CYS A 51 -4.70 -7.52 -0.54
N VAL A 52 -5.97 -7.64 -0.12
CA VAL A 52 -6.94 -6.55 -0.23
C VAL A 52 -6.44 -5.35 0.57
N ALA A 53 -5.89 -5.60 1.75
CA ALA A 53 -5.30 -4.56 2.58
C ALA A 53 -4.04 -3.91 1.97
N ALA A 54 -3.29 -4.58 1.09
CA ALA A 54 -2.05 -4.07 0.53
C ALA A 54 -2.23 -3.12 -0.66
N HIS A 55 -3.46 -2.95 -1.17
CA HIS A 55 -3.78 -2.08 -2.33
C HIS A 55 -2.80 -2.24 -3.51
N TYR A 56 -2.53 -3.50 -3.89
CA TYR A 56 -1.60 -3.77 -4.98
C TYR A 56 -2.06 -3.13 -6.30
N PRO A 57 -1.14 -2.57 -7.12
CA PRO A 57 -1.45 -2.10 -8.46
C PRO A 57 -2.01 -3.24 -9.33
N SER A 58 -2.84 -2.91 -10.32
CA SER A 58 -3.47 -3.91 -11.21
C SER A 58 -2.47 -4.83 -11.92
N GLY A 59 -1.28 -4.32 -12.28
CA GLY A 59 -0.21 -5.10 -12.89
C GLY A 59 0.49 -6.09 -11.95
N CYS A 60 0.23 -6.04 -10.64
CA CYS A 60 0.88 -6.93 -9.68
C CYS A 60 0.40 -8.38 -9.81
N ALA A 61 -0.88 -8.61 -10.11
CA ALA A 61 -1.40 -9.96 -10.27
C ALA A 61 -0.72 -10.72 -11.42
N ASP A 62 -0.57 -10.06 -12.58
CA ASP A 62 0.14 -10.63 -13.73
C ASP A 62 1.62 -10.92 -13.39
N ALA A 63 2.25 -10.05 -12.60
CA ALA A 63 3.62 -10.26 -12.15
C ALA A 63 3.74 -11.45 -11.18
N PHE A 64 2.77 -11.67 -10.30
CA PHE A 64 2.71 -12.85 -9.43
C PHE A 64 2.61 -14.14 -10.25
N GLU A 65 1.71 -14.18 -11.25
CA GLU A 65 1.54 -15.36 -12.11
C GLU A 65 2.81 -15.72 -12.89
N ALA A 66 3.58 -14.71 -13.33
CA ALA A 66 4.85 -14.90 -14.02
C ALA A 66 6.03 -15.23 -13.08
N ALA A 67 5.89 -14.99 -11.78
CA ALA A 67 6.98 -15.15 -10.82
C ALA A 67 7.21 -16.62 -10.42
N THR A 68 8.48 -16.94 -10.17
CA THR A 68 8.92 -18.17 -9.54
C THR A 68 8.65 -18.15 -8.05
N CYS A 69 8.61 -19.32 -7.41
CA CYS A 69 8.39 -19.39 -5.96
C CYS A 69 9.49 -18.71 -5.15
N SER A 70 10.74 -18.71 -5.64
CA SER A 70 11.83 -17.99 -4.97
C SER A 70 11.68 -16.47 -5.04
N GLU A 71 10.97 -15.94 -6.04
CA GLU A 71 10.65 -14.50 -6.10
C GLU A 71 9.49 -14.16 -5.15
N ILE A 72 8.50 -15.05 -5.06
CA ILE A 72 7.32 -14.88 -4.21
C ILE A 72 7.66 -15.00 -2.71
N ASP A 73 8.57 -15.92 -2.35
CA ASP A 73 9.04 -16.09 -0.97
C ASP A 73 10.13 -15.10 -0.55
N GLY A 74 10.59 -14.25 -1.49
CA GLY A 74 11.60 -13.22 -1.26
C GLY A 74 13.03 -13.75 -1.14
N THR A 75 13.30 -15.02 -1.48
CA THR A 75 14.66 -15.59 -1.51
C THR A 75 15.44 -15.21 -2.77
N SER A 76 14.74 -14.76 -3.81
CA SER A 76 15.25 -14.18 -5.05
C SER A 76 14.51 -12.89 -5.35
N THR A 77 15.14 -11.97 -6.07
CA THR A 77 14.51 -10.72 -6.49
C THR A 77 14.64 -10.56 -7.99
N SER A 78 13.51 -10.45 -8.71
CA SER A 78 13.49 -9.82 -10.02
C SER A 78 12.95 -8.42 -9.94
N ALA A 79 13.56 -7.55 -10.77
CA ALA A 79 13.11 -6.18 -10.93
C ALA A 79 11.67 -6.15 -11.45
N SER A 80 11.31 -7.00 -12.42
CA SER A 80 9.96 -7.02 -13.01
C SER A 80 8.85 -7.32 -12.01
N PHE A 81 9.04 -8.29 -11.11
CA PHE A 81 8.08 -8.59 -10.05
C PHE A 81 7.97 -7.42 -9.06
N THR A 82 9.12 -6.93 -8.59
CA THR A 82 9.17 -5.86 -7.59
C THR A 82 8.61 -4.56 -8.13
N ASP A 83 8.91 -4.21 -9.38
CA ASP A 83 8.47 -2.98 -10.05
C ASP A 83 6.96 -2.95 -10.26
N ALA A 84 6.35 -4.10 -10.56
CA ALA A 84 4.92 -4.22 -10.80
C ALA A 84 4.09 -4.09 -9.51
N CYS A 85 4.56 -4.70 -8.41
CA CYS A 85 3.84 -4.69 -7.14
C CYS A 85 4.19 -3.51 -6.23
N TYR A 86 5.41 -2.98 -6.36
CA TYR A 86 5.95 -1.91 -5.53
C TYR A 86 6.55 -0.83 -6.43
N PRO A 87 5.72 0.05 -7.00
CA PRO A 87 6.20 1.05 -7.95
C PRO A 87 7.19 2.01 -7.29
N ALA A 88 8.09 2.56 -8.10
CA ALA A 88 9.08 3.51 -7.60
C ALA A 88 8.42 4.75 -7.01
N CYS A 89 8.99 5.27 -5.91
CA CYS A 89 8.52 6.50 -5.28
C CYS A 89 9.71 7.32 -4.77
N SER A 90 9.48 8.62 -4.59
CA SER A 90 10.44 9.56 -4.01
C SER A 90 9.71 10.85 -3.60
N PRO A 91 10.15 11.55 -2.54
CA PRO A 91 11.13 11.11 -1.53
C PRO A 91 10.57 10.04 -0.59
N ASP A 92 11.45 9.39 0.19
CA ASP A 92 11.02 8.53 1.29
C ASP A 92 10.15 9.33 2.27
N GLY A 93 9.07 8.72 2.76
CA GLY A 93 8.08 9.41 3.57
C GLY A 93 6.79 8.61 3.73
N ARG A 94 5.82 9.18 4.44
CA ARG A 94 4.49 8.58 4.62
C ARG A 94 3.40 9.62 4.42
N ILE A 95 2.31 9.21 3.81
CA ILE A 95 1.11 10.02 3.62
C ILE A 95 -0.12 9.16 3.92
N CYS A 96 -1.16 9.78 4.46
CA CYS A 96 -2.47 9.15 4.60
C CYS A 96 -3.36 9.55 3.43
N GLN A 97 -4.04 8.57 2.85
CA GLN A 97 -5.04 8.73 1.80
C GLN A 97 -6.35 8.14 2.33
N GLY A 98 -7.11 8.96 3.06
CA GLY A 98 -8.21 8.45 3.88
C GLY A 98 -7.68 7.48 4.94
N ASP A 99 -8.20 6.26 4.94
CA ASP A 99 -7.82 5.19 5.87
C ASP A 99 -6.70 4.28 5.33
N THR A 100 -6.09 4.65 4.20
CA THR A 100 -4.91 3.97 3.64
C THR A 100 -3.64 4.74 3.99
N LEU A 101 -2.65 4.05 4.56
CA LEU A 101 -1.31 4.59 4.75
C LEU A 101 -0.43 4.21 3.57
N ALA A 102 0.01 5.21 2.81
CA ALA A 102 1.02 5.05 1.77
C ALA A 102 2.39 5.45 2.31
N ALA A 103 3.38 4.58 2.19
CA ALA A 103 4.75 4.79 2.59
C ALA A 103 5.69 4.60 1.41
N CYS A 104 6.56 5.57 1.19
CA CYS A 104 7.72 5.39 0.33
C CYS A 104 8.88 4.90 1.20
N THR A 105 9.30 3.66 0.99
CA THR A 105 10.38 3.01 1.74
C THR A 105 11.34 2.35 0.77
N ASN A 106 12.63 2.64 0.87
CA ASN A 106 13.65 2.15 -0.07
C ASN A 106 13.29 2.49 -1.53
N SER A 107 12.75 3.69 -1.78
CA SER A 107 12.25 4.11 -3.11
C SER A 107 11.13 3.23 -3.68
N ARG A 108 10.39 2.51 -2.83
CA ARG A 108 9.26 1.66 -3.20
C ARG A 108 7.99 2.09 -2.48
N LEU A 109 6.91 2.24 -3.23
CA LEU A 109 5.60 2.59 -2.69
C LEU A 109 4.97 1.34 -2.10
N VAL A 110 4.67 1.41 -0.81
CA VAL A 110 3.89 0.41 -0.08
C VAL A 110 2.62 1.09 0.41
N GLN A 111 1.47 0.47 0.18
CA GLN A 111 0.19 0.96 0.65
C GLN A 111 -0.42 -0.07 1.59
N GLN A 112 -1.09 0.38 2.63
CA GLN A 112 -1.74 -0.52 3.56
C GLN A 112 -2.98 0.11 4.18
N ASP A 113 -4.08 -0.63 4.19
CA ASP A 113 -5.28 -0.30 4.95
C ASP A 113 -4.97 -0.23 6.45
N CYS A 114 -5.46 0.83 7.10
CA CYS A 114 -5.16 1.08 8.50
C CYS A 114 -5.87 0.13 9.45
N ASP A 115 -7.06 -0.37 9.11
CA ASP A 115 -7.78 -1.36 9.91
C ASP A 115 -7.00 -2.68 9.95
N TYR A 116 -6.59 -3.18 8.78
CA TYR A 116 -5.73 -4.35 8.69
C TYR A 116 -4.39 -4.16 9.43
N ARG A 117 -3.73 -3.01 9.24
CA ARG A 117 -2.46 -2.71 9.92
C ARG A 117 -2.61 -2.68 11.44
N CYS A 118 -3.70 -2.18 11.99
CA CYS A 118 -3.94 -2.21 13.43
C CYS A 118 -4.28 -3.62 13.91
N LYS A 119 -5.11 -4.37 13.18
CA LYS A 119 -5.47 -5.76 13.50
C LYS A 119 -4.26 -6.68 13.60
N THR A 120 -3.32 -6.57 12.67
CA THR A 120 -2.06 -7.35 12.70
C THR A 120 -1.17 -7.03 13.91
N GLN A 121 -1.37 -5.89 14.57
CA GLN A 121 -0.71 -5.52 15.82
C GLN A 121 -1.54 -5.87 17.07
N GLY A 122 -2.74 -6.46 16.90
CA GLY A 122 -3.65 -6.81 17.98
C GLY A 122 -4.50 -5.66 18.51
N PHE A 123 -4.64 -4.57 17.74
CA PHE A 123 -5.39 -3.38 18.11
C PHE A 123 -6.52 -3.07 17.12
N SER A 124 -7.48 -2.26 17.53
CA SER A 124 -8.52 -1.73 16.63
C SER A 124 -8.04 -0.45 15.97
N TYR A 125 -8.41 -0.23 14.71
CA TYR A 125 -8.16 1.07 14.09
C TYR A 125 -9.11 2.12 14.64
N SER A 126 -8.55 3.26 15.03
CA SER A 126 -9.31 4.34 15.64
C SER A 126 -10.02 5.27 14.67
N GLY A 127 -9.98 4.98 13.37
CA GLY A 127 -10.55 5.85 12.32
C GLY A 127 -9.70 7.09 11.99
N VAL A 128 -8.43 7.12 12.42
CA VAL A 128 -7.54 8.26 12.19
C VAL A 128 -6.21 7.80 11.60
N CYS A 129 -5.93 8.19 10.36
CA CYS A 129 -4.60 8.14 9.77
C CYS A 129 -4.05 9.57 9.72
N ALA A 130 -3.07 9.87 10.59
CA ALA A 130 -2.50 11.22 10.69
C ALA A 130 -1.17 11.23 11.46
N ALA A 131 -0.40 12.32 11.33
CA ALA A 131 0.77 12.55 12.18
C ALA A 131 0.39 12.99 13.61
N THR A 132 -0.88 13.34 13.84
CA THR A 132 -1.39 13.82 15.13
C THR A 132 -2.81 13.32 15.39
N LYS A 133 -3.10 12.83 16.60
CA LYS A 133 -4.45 12.50 17.09
C LYS A 133 -4.62 13.07 18.50
N ASN A 134 -5.69 13.82 18.75
CA ASN A 134 -6.00 14.38 20.08
C ASN A 134 -4.83 15.15 20.73
N GLY A 135 -4.03 15.86 19.93
CA GLY A 135 -2.85 16.61 20.39
C GLY A 135 -1.61 15.75 20.66
N GLN A 136 -1.70 14.43 20.51
CA GLN A 136 -0.54 13.53 20.53
C GLN A 136 0.05 13.42 19.13
N TYR A 137 1.38 13.45 19.05
CA TYR A 137 2.13 13.30 17.80
C TYR A 137 2.68 11.89 17.68
N THR A 138 2.81 11.41 16.45
CA THR A 138 3.59 10.20 16.18
C THR A 138 5.06 10.44 16.55
N GLN A 139 5.77 9.40 16.97
CA GLN A 139 7.19 9.54 17.37
C GLN A 139 8.08 10.01 16.21
N SER A 140 7.72 9.62 14.99
CA SER A 140 8.43 9.95 13.76
C SER A 140 8.08 11.34 13.21
N GLY A 141 7.00 11.96 13.69
CA GLY A 141 6.39 13.14 13.06
C GLY A 141 5.77 12.85 11.68
N LEU A 142 5.79 11.60 11.23
CA LEU A 142 5.18 11.15 9.99
C LEU A 142 3.77 10.60 10.25
N PRO A 143 2.87 10.64 9.25
CA PRO A 143 1.56 10.02 9.38
C PRO A 143 1.63 8.52 9.68
N GLU A 144 0.75 8.08 10.58
CA GLU A 144 0.60 6.67 10.96
C GLU A 144 -0.90 6.34 11.16
N CYS A 145 -1.24 5.05 11.08
CA CYS A 145 -2.54 4.54 11.47
C CYS A 145 -2.61 4.51 13.00
N TRP A 146 -3.52 5.25 13.60
CA TRP A 146 -3.69 5.25 15.04
C TRP A 146 -4.50 4.03 15.47
N CYS A 147 -3.87 3.16 16.27
CA CYS A 147 -4.46 1.93 16.78
C CYS A 147 -4.74 2.03 18.30
N GLU A 148 -5.83 1.42 18.77
CA GLU A 148 -6.28 1.45 20.17
C GLU A 148 -6.81 0.10 20.68
#